data_AF-A0AAU3E3J6-F1
#
_entry.id   AF-A0AAU3E3J6-F1
#
_cell.length_a   1.000
_cell.length_b   1.000
_cell.length_c   1.000
_cell.angle_alpha   90.00
_cell.angle_beta   90.00
_cell.angle_gamma   90.00
#
_symmetry.space_group_name_H-M   'P 1'
#
loop_
_entity.id
_entity.type
_entity.pdbx_description
1 polymer ?
#
loop_
_entity_poly.entity_id
_entity_poly.type
_entity_poly.pdbx_seq_one_letter_code
_entity_poly.pdbx_strand_id
1 'polypeptide(L)'
;MANPIPEWLEHQADRTCARQRAQVETGKLIVTFSAAVAATIVATALQVGKISAWDRIAAVLLGATFLVAIVAILFDRLSEVDHLTIMQIGQIHGWPATKLLGELRAASVTAAFANEDVVRAMRVAVMVQVAVSFTTGAAAVISLLAQE
;
A
#
# COMPACT_ATOMS: atom_id res chain seq x y z
N MET A 1 12.04 37.73 16.30
CA MET A 1 10.75 37.79 15.59
C MET A 1 10.36 36.36 15.24
N ALA A 2 9.31 35.85 15.87
CA ALA A 2 8.82 34.49 15.62
C ALA A 2 8.34 34.40 14.17
N ASN A 3 8.93 33.52 13.37
CA ASN A 3 8.55 33.33 11.98
C ASN A 3 7.23 32.51 11.99
N PRO A 4 6.07 33.11 11.63
CA PRO A 4 4.77 32.48 11.78
C PRO A 4 4.51 31.57 10.58
N ILE A 5 5.38 30.60 10.34
CA ILE A 5 4.95 29.41 9.61
C ILE A 5 3.89 28.79 10.53
N PRO A 6 2.60 28.80 10.15
CA PRO A 6 1.53 28.56 11.11
C PRO A 6 1.63 27.13 11.63
N GLU A 7 1.40 26.93 12.93
CA GLU A 7 1.11 25.64 13.58
C GLU A 7 0.13 24.77 12.75
N TRP A 8 -0.76 25.41 11.99
CA TRP A 8 -1.59 24.77 10.98
C TRP A 8 -0.81 23.93 9.94
N LEU A 9 0.34 24.39 9.42
CA LEU A 9 1.16 23.63 8.47
C LEU A 9 1.74 22.37 9.09
N GLU A 10 2.12 22.41 10.38
CA GLU A 10 2.64 21.26 11.11
C GLU A 10 1.55 20.20 11.27
N HIS A 11 0.38 20.62 11.75
CA HIS A 11 -0.77 19.73 11.84
C HIS A 11 -1.20 19.17 10.48
N GLN A 12 -1.01 19.90 9.38
CA GLN A 12 -1.30 19.39 8.04
C GLN A 12 -0.29 18.34 7.59
N ALA A 13 1.01 18.51 7.86
CA ALA A 13 2.04 17.53 7.50
C ALA A 13 1.82 16.20 8.24
N ASP A 14 1.61 16.24 9.55
CA ASP A 14 1.34 15.05 10.36
C ASP A 14 0.07 14.34 9.94
N ARG A 15 -1.01 15.09 9.71
CA ARG A 15 -2.28 14.54 9.17
C ARG A 15 -2.09 13.93 7.79
N THR A 16 -1.17 14.45 6.98
CA THR A 16 -0.91 13.90 5.66
C THR A 16 -0.14 12.60 5.75
N CYS A 17 0.93 12.54 6.56
CA CYS A 17 1.67 11.30 6.79
C CYS A 17 0.77 10.19 7.39
N ALA A 18 -0.06 10.53 8.38
CA ALA A 18 -1.02 9.59 8.97
C ALA A 18 -2.04 9.07 7.94
N ARG A 19 -2.55 9.95 7.07
CA ARG A 19 -3.46 9.57 5.96
C ARG A 19 -2.76 8.66 4.95
N GLN A 20 -1.53 8.98 4.56
CA GLN A 20 -0.74 8.17 3.62
C GLN A 20 -0.51 6.76 4.17
N ARG A 21 -0.17 6.64 5.46
CA ARG A 21 -0.03 5.36 6.15
C ARG A 21 -1.33 4.56 6.14
N ALA A 22 -2.44 5.19 6.55
CA ALA A 22 -3.75 4.53 6.55
C ALA A 22 -4.16 4.08 5.14
N GLN A 23 -3.86 4.85 4.09
CA GLN A 23 -4.11 4.47 2.71
C GLN A 23 -3.28 3.26 2.28
N VAL A 24 -1.99 3.21 2.64
CA VAL A 24 -1.12 2.07 2.34
C VAL A 24 -1.58 0.80 3.07
N GLU A 25 -1.89 0.90 4.37
CA GLU A 25 -2.41 -0.22 5.17
C GLU A 25 -3.75 -0.74 4.62
N THR A 26 -4.68 0.16 4.30
CA THR A 26 -5.96 -0.19 3.68
C THR A 26 -5.75 -0.84 2.32
N GLY A 27 -4.80 -0.33 1.51
CA GLY A 27 -4.43 -0.92 0.23
C GLY A 27 -3.98 -2.37 0.35
N LYS A 28 -3.11 -2.68 1.32
CA LYS A 28 -2.68 -4.06 1.59
C LYS A 28 -3.85 -4.96 1.96
N LEU A 29 -4.75 -4.50 2.82
CA LEU A 29 -5.94 -5.27 3.21
C LEU A 29 -6.83 -5.59 2.01
N ILE A 30 -7.05 -4.61 1.12
CA ILE A 30 -7.84 -4.83 -0.10
C ILE A 30 -7.14 -5.85 -1.02
N VAL A 31 -5.82 -5.71 -1.19
CA VAL A 31 -5.03 -6.58 -2.06
C VAL A 31 -5.01 -8.03 -1.55
N THR A 32 -4.85 -8.25 -0.25
CA THR A 32 -4.88 -9.58 0.35
C THR A 32 -6.27 -10.19 0.34
N PHE A 33 -7.30 -9.40 0.66
CA PHE A 33 -8.68 -9.86 0.65
C PHE A 33 -9.13 -10.28 -0.76
N SER A 34 -8.85 -9.45 -1.78
CA SER A 34 -9.17 -9.77 -3.17
C SER A 34 -8.45 -11.02 -3.66
N ALA A 35 -7.17 -11.20 -3.30
CA ALA A 35 -6.42 -12.43 -3.60
C ALA A 35 -7.09 -13.67 -2.96
N ALA A 36 -7.50 -13.57 -1.68
CA ALA A 36 -8.14 -14.68 -0.97
C ALA A 36 -9.50 -15.07 -1.58
N VAL A 37 -10.30 -14.09 -1.98
CA VAL A 37 -11.58 -14.33 -2.68
C VAL A 37 -11.33 -15.03 -4.02
N ALA A 38 -10.40 -14.52 -4.83
CA ALA A 38 -10.05 -15.13 -6.12
C ALA A 38 -9.54 -16.58 -5.92
N ALA A 39 -8.67 -16.81 -4.94
CA ALA A 39 -8.16 -18.14 -4.62
C ALA A 39 -9.29 -19.11 -4.27
N THR A 40 -10.26 -18.67 -3.47
CA THR A 40 -11.41 -19.49 -3.06
C THR A 40 -12.28 -19.88 -4.25
N ILE A 41 -12.53 -18.95 -5.17
CA ILE A 41 -13.34 -19.22 -6.38
C ILE A 41 -12.61 -20.21 -7.29
N VAL A 42 -11.32 -19.99 -7.56
CA VAL A 42 -10.51 -20.88 -8.40
C VAL A 42 -10.40 -22.28 -7.78
N ALA A 43 -10.18 -22.38 -6.46
CA ALA A 43 -10.14 -23.65 -5.76
C ALA A 43 -11.47 -24.40 -5.87
N THR A 44 -12.60 -23.70 -5.74
CA THR A 44 -13.93 -24.29 -5.93
C THR A 44 -14.11 -24.79 -7.37
N ALA A 45 -13.74 -23.99 -8.37
CA ALA A 45 -13.82 -24.39 -9.79
C ALA A 45 -13.02 -25.65 -10.11
N LEU A 46 -11.82 -25.79 -9.52
CA LEU A 46 -10.98 -26.98 -9.68
C LEU A 46 -11.53 -28.24 -8.99
N GLN A 47 -12.42 -28.09 -8.00
CA GLN A 47 -12.99 -29.23 -7.26
C GLN A 47 -14.25 -29.82 -7.90
N VAL A 48 -15.02 -29.03 -8.65
CA VAL A 48 -16.40 -29.38 -9.04
C VAL A 48 -16.49 -30.14 -10.38
N GLY A 49 -15.45 -30.20 -11.21
CA GLY A 49 -15.55 -30.92 -12.48
C GLY A 49 -14.24 -31.28 -13.20
N LYS A 50 -14.35 -31.59 -14.50
CA LYS A 50 -13.21 -32.00 -15.34
C LYS A 50 -12.36 -30.78 -15.71
N ILE A 51 -11.05 -30.92 -15.52
CA ILE A 51 -10.07 -29.84 -15.80
C ILE A 51 -10.20 -29.34 -17.24
N SER A 52 -10.59 -28.07 -17.38
CA SER A 52 -10.73 -27.34 -18.64
C SER A 52 -9.49 -26.48 -18.92
N ALA A 53 -9.35 -25.98 -20.16
CA ALA A 53 -8.34 -24.97 -20.49
C ALA A 53 -8.52 -23.69 -19.68
N TRP A 54 -9.76 -23.34 -19.31
CA TRP A 54 -10.09 -22.19 -18.48
C TRP A 54 -9.56 -22.31 -17.05
N ASP A 55 -9.50 -23.53 -16.50
CA ASP A 55 -8.93 -23.77 -15.17
C ASP A 55 -7.43 -23.50 -15.14
N ARG A 56 -6.72 -23.84 -16.22
CA ARG A 56 -5.29 -23.55 -16.35
C ARG A 56 -5.04 -22.04 -16.40
N ILE A 57 -5.86 -21.31 -17.17
CA ILE A 57 -5.79 -19.85 -17.26
C ILE A 57 -6.08 -19.23 -15.88
N ALA A 58 -7.14 -19.68 -15.20
CA ALA A 58 -7.50 -19.21 -13.87
C ALA A 58 -6.40 -19.47 -12.84
N ALA A 59 -5.74 -20.64 -12.88
CA ALA A 59 -4.61 -20.95 -12.01
C ALA A 59 -3.38 -20.06 -12.26
N VAL A 60 -3.06 -19.77 -13.53
CA VAL A 60 -1.96 -18.86 -13.88
C VAL A 60 -2.26 -17.43 -13.42
N LEU A 61 -3.49 -16.96 -13.65
CA LEU A 61 -3.93 -15.64 -13.19
C LEU A 61 -3.92 -15.54 -11.65
N LEU A 62 -4.27 -16.62 -10.95
CA LEU A 62 -4.16 -16.69 -9.49
C LEU A 62 -2.69 -16.61 -9.02
N GLY A 63 -1.76 -17.22 -9.75
CA GLY A 63 -0.33 -17.05 -9.48
C GLY A 63 0.09 -15.58 -9.63
N ALA A 64 -0.41 -14.89 -10.66
CA ALA A 64 -0.13 -13.48 -10.89
C ALA A 64 -0.73 -12.56 -9.81
N THR A 65 -1.97 -12.80 -9.36
CA THR A 65 -2.56 -12.04 -8.24
C THR A 65 -1.79 -12.23 -6.95
N PHE A 66 -1.28 -13.44 -6.69
CA PHE A 66 -0.46 -13.70 -5.51
C PHE A 66 0.88 -12.96 -5.57
N LEU A 67 1.55 -12.96 -6.73
CA LEU A 67 2.79 -12.20 -6.93
C LEU A 67 2.58 -10.69 -6.74
N VAL A 68 1.52 -10.13 -7.31
CA VAL A 68 1.20 -8.71 -7.13
C VAL A 68 0.89 -8.41 -5.65
N ALA A 69 0.20 -9.30 -4.95
CA ALA A 69 -0.06 -9.14 -3.53
C ALA A 69 1.22 -9.12 -2.69
N ILE A 70 2.15 -10.05 -2.95
CA ILE A 70 3.46 -10.06 -2.28
C ILE A 70 4.20 -8.75 -2.54
N VAL A 71 4.29 -8.33 -3.80
CA VAL A 71 4.98 -7.09 -4.17
C VAL A 71 4.36 -5.90 -3.43
N ALA A 72 3.04 -5.76 -3.42
CA ALA A 72 2.34 -4.69 -2.72
C ALA A 72 2.60 -4.69 -1.20
N ILE A 73 2.70 -5.88 -0.58
CA ILE A 73 3.05 -6.02 0.85
C ILE A 73 4.51 -5.62 1.11
N LEU A 74 5.43 -6.00 0.23
CA LEU A 74 6.85 -5.67 0.36
C LEU A 74 7.14 -4.18 0.16
N PHE A 75 6.28 -3.44 -0.54
CA PHE A 75 6.39 -2.00 -0.76
C PHE A 75 6.02 -1.13 0.48
N ASP A 76 6.18 -1.67 1.69
CA ASP A 76 5.79 -1.03 2.97
C ASP A 76 6.77 0.02 3.53
N ARG A 77 7.78 0.43 2.77
CA ARG A 77 8.79 1.35 3.31
C ARG A 77 8.33 2.80 3.18
N LEU A 78 7.29 3.17 3.92
CA LEU A 78 7.00 4.58 4.19
C LEU A 78 8.14 5.15 5.03
N SER A 79 8.64 6.31 4.62
CA SER A 79 9.60 7.08 5.40
C SER A 79 8.88 7.66 6.62
N GLU A 80 9.38 7.33 7.82
CA GLU A 80 8.96 7.95 9.07
C GLU A 80 10.06 8.93 9.52
N VAL A 81 9.65 10.04 10.14
CA VAL A 81 10.60 10.98 10.73
C VAL A 81 11.11 10.42 12.05
N ASP A 82 12.42 10.23 12.16
CA ASP A 82 13.04 9.90 13.44
C ASP A 82 13.24 11.17 14.28
N HIS A 83 12.19 11.52 15.00
CA HIS A 83 12.16 12.68 15.89
C HIS A 83 13.22 12.58 16.99
N LEU A 84 13.53 11.37 17.46
CA LEU A 84 14.51 11.16 18.53
C LEU A 84 15.92 11.47 18.02
N THR A 85 16.27 10.99 16.83
CA THR A 85 17.57 11.28 16.22
C THR A 85 17.76 12.77 15.99
N ILE A 86 16.74 13.48 15.47
CA ILE A 86 16.84 14.93 15.24
C ILE A 86 16.95 15.69 16.58
N MET A 87 16.20 15.29 17.61
CA MET A 87 16.31 15.87 18.94
C MET A 87 17.69 15.65 19.57
N GLN A 88 18.27 14.44 19.44
CA GLN A 88 19.60 14.13 19.93
C GLN A 88 20.68 14.94 19.20
N ILE A 89 20.61 15.03 17.87
CA ILE A 89 21.53 15.85 17.08
C ILE A 89 21.43 17.32 17.50
N GLY A 90 20.21 17.83 17.69
CA GLY A 90 20.00 19.20 18.13
C GLY A 90 20.53 19.48 19.53
N GLN A 91 20.42 18.52 20.45
CA GLN A 91 21.03 18.62 21.78
C GLN A 91 22.57 18.63 21.71
N ILE A 92 23.17 17.73 20.92
CA ILE A 92 24.63 17.64 20.74
C ILE A 92 25.19 18.95 20.17
N HIS A 93 24.50 19.55 19.21
CA HIS A 93 24.94 20.79 18.55
C HIS A 93 24.50 22.06 19.28
N GLY A 94 23.83 21.95 20.44
CA GLY A 94 23.34 23.09 21.20
C GLY A 94 22.39 23.98 20.41
N TRP A 95 21.55 23.40 19.53
CA TRP A 95 20.65 24.18 18.70
C TRP A 95 19.61 24.92 19.54
N PRO A 96 19.32 26.19 19.22
CA PRO A 96 18.17 26.87 19.82
C PRO A 96 16.88 26.15 19.39
N ALA A 97 15.86 26.19 20.26
CA ALA A 97 14.59 25.52 20.03
C ALA A 97 13.96 25.85 18.67
N THR A 98 14.13 27.09 18.19
CA THR A 98 13.63 27.54 16.88
C THR A 98 14.28 26.80 15.72
N LYS A 99 15.58 26.50 15.79
CA LYS A 99 16.30 25.74 14.77
C LYS A 99 15.92 24.26 14.81
N LEU A 100 15.85 23.68 16.01
CA LEU A 100 15.42 22.29 16.18
C LEU A 100 14.03 22.04 15.59
N LEU A 101 13.07 22.93 15.87
CA LEU A 101 11.74 22.88 15.28
C LEU A 101 11.78 23.03 13.75
N GLY A 102 12.64 23.92 13.22
CA GLY A 102 12.85 24.07 11.79
C GLY A 102 13.32 22.79 11.09
N GLU A 103 14.28 22.08 11.69
CA GLU A 103 14.82 20.83 11.14
C GLU A 103 13.80 19.69 11.22
N LEU A 104 13.07 19.57 12.33
CA LEU A 104 11.96 18.62 12.45
C LEU A 104 10.88 18.85 11.38
N ARG A 105 10.55 20.12 11.09
CA ARG A 105 9.62 20.49 10.01
C ARG A 105 10.15 20.11 8.63
N ALA A 106 11.41 20.41 8.36
CA ALA A 106 12.01 20.07 7.08
C ALA A 106 12.00 18.55 6.85
N ALA A 107 12.31 17.77 7.89
CA ALA A 107 12.27 16.33 7.85
C ALA A 107 10.85 15.77 7.63
N SER A 108 9.82 16.32 8.30
CA SER A 108 8.43 15.85 8.13
C SER A 108 7.85 16.14 6.76
N VAL A 109 8.13 17.32 6.20
CA VAL A 109 7.74 17.66 4.83
C VAL A 109 8.47 16.75 3.83
N THR A 110 9.77 16.52 4.03
CA THR A 110 10.57 15.65 3.15
C THR A 110 10.06 14.20 3.18
N ALA A 111 9.73 13.68 4.36
CA ALA A 111 9.15 12.34 4.50
C ALA A 111 7.78 12.25 3.81
N ALA A 112 6.91 13.26 3.96
CA ALA A 112 5.61 13.28 3.30
C ALA A 112 5.71 13.27 1.78
N PHE A 113 6.66 14.03 1.20
CA PHE A 113 6.92 14.02 -0.24
C PHE A 113 7.52 12.70 -0.72
N ALA A 114 8.48 12.14 0.02
CA ALA A 114 9.06 10.82 -0.32
C ALA A 114 8.00 9.71 -0.34
N ASN A 115 6.96 9.83 0.50
CA ASN A 115 5.88 8.86 0.59
C ASN A 115 4.83 8.98 -0.53
N GLU A 116 4.77 10.08 -1.29
CA GLU A 116 3.78 10.24 -2.36
C GLU A 116 3.93 9.17 -3.46
N ASP A 117 5.17 8.84 -3.83
CA ASP A 117 5.45 7.82 -4.83
C ASP A 117 5.04 6.43 -4.35
N VAL A 118 5.25 6.12 -3.07
CA VAL A 118 4.82 4.87 -2.43
C VAL A 118 3.30 4.76 -2.44
N VAL A 119 2.60 5.83 -2.06
CA VAL A 119 1.13 5.87 -2.07
C VAL A 119 0.58 5.73 -3.48
N ARG A 120 1.20 6.39 -4.47
CA ARG A 120 0.82 6.27 -5.89
C ARG A 120 1.02 4.85 -6.39
N ALA A 121 2.17 4.25 -6.11
CA ALA A 121 2.48 2.86 -6.47
C ALA A 121 1.49 1.89 -5.83
N MET A 122 1.19 2.05 -4.53
CA MET A 122 0.19 1.23 -3.83
C MET A 122 -1.20 1.39 -4.45
N ARG A 123 -1.62 2.60 -4.81
CA ARG A 123 -2.92 2.83 -5.46
C ARG A 123 -3.01 2.11 -6.82
N VAL A 124 -1.95 2.14 -7.62
CA VAL A 124 -1.87 1.39 -8.88
C VAL A 124 -1.90 -0.10 -8.61
N ALA A 125 -1.13 -0.60 -7.64
CA ALA A 125 -1.12 -2.01 -7.27
C ALA A 125 -2.50 -2.50 -6.84
N VAL A 126 -3.24 -1.73 -6.04
CA VAL A 126 -4.64 -2.02 -5.66
C VAL A 126 -5.54 -2.11 -6.90
N MET A 127 -5.47 -1.15 -7.83
CA MET A 127 -6.29 -1.17 -9.03
C MET A 127 -5.99 -2.40 -9.91
N VAL A 128 -4.70 -2.69 -10.14
CA VAL A 128 -4.27 -3.85 -10.91
C VAL A 128 -4.73 -5.13 -10.22
N GLN A 129 -4.53 -5.27 -8.90
CA GLN A 129 -4.92 -6.45 -8.15
C GLN A 129 -6.42 -6.71 -8.23
N VAL A 130 -7.24 -5.67 -8.05
CA VAL A 130 -8.70 -5.79 -8.14
C VAL A 130 -9.11 -6.21 -9.54
N ALA A 131 -8.53 -5.61 -10.59
CA ALA A 131 -8.83 -5.98 -11.98
C ALA A 131 -8.44 -7.44 -12.27
N VAL A 132 -7.22 -7.86 -11.91
CA VAL A 132 -6.76 -9.23 -12.14
C VAL A 132 -7.60 -10.22 -11.31
N SER A 133 -7.89 -9.94 -10.05
CA SER A 133 -8.73 -10.79 -9.20
C SER A 133 -10.13 -10.96 -9.77
N PHE A 134 -10.72 -9.89 -10.29
CA PHE A 134 -12.03 -9.95 -10.94
C PHE A 134 -12.00 -10.80 -12.21
N THR A 135 -11.02 -10.60 -13.10
CA THR A 135 -10.87 -11.43 -14.31
C THR A 135 -10.61 -12.90 -13.98
N THR A 136 -9.85 -13.18 -12.92
CA THR A 136 -9.59 -14.54 -12.42
C THR A 136 -10.88 -15.20 -11.95
N GLY A 137 -11.68 -14.49 -11.15
CA GLY A 137 -12.99 -14.97 -10.70
C GLY A 137 -13.95 -15.21 -11.86
N ALA A 138 -14.02 -14.30 -12.83
CA ALA A 138 -14.86 -14.45 -14.02
C ALA A 138 -14.47 -15.67 -14.86
N ALA A 139 -13.17 -15.89 -15.09
CA ALA A 139 -12.67 -17.06 -15.82
C ALA A 139 -13.04 -18.38 -15.10
N ALA A 140 -12.93 -18.42 -13.77
CA ALA A 140 -13.31 -19.58 -12.97
C ALA A 140 -14.82 -19.87 -13.02
N VAL A 141 -15.67 -18.83 -12.97
CA VAL A 141 -17.13 -18.98 -13.14
C VAL A 141 -17.50 -19.48 -14.53
N ILE A 142 -16.86 -18.95 -15.59
CA ILE A 142 -17.07 -19.44 -16.96
C ILE A 142 -16.65 -20.91 -17.06
N SER A 143 -15.56 -21.31 -16.42
CA SER A 143 -15.13 -22.70 -16.37
C SER A 143 -16.19 -23.60 -15.74
N LEU A 144 -16.75 -23.20 -14.59
CA LEU A 144 -17.82 -23.94 -13.91
C LEU A 144 -19.06 -24.09 -14.80
N LEU A 145 -19.51 -23.03 -15.46
CA LEU A 145 -20.67 -23.07 -16.35
C LEU A 145 -20.43 -23.90 -17.63
N ALA A 146 -19.19 -24.01 -18.09
CA ALA A 146 -18.84 -24.81 -19.25
C ALA A 146 -18.65 -26.31 -18.92
N GLN A 147 -18.69 -26.69 -17.64
CA GLN A 147 -18.60 -28.07 -17.17
C GLN A 147 -19.97 -28.74 -16.97
N GLU A 148 -21.07 -27.97 -17.02
CA GLU A 148 -22.45 -28.49 -17.17
C GLU A 148 -22.69 -28.99 -18.60
#